data_AF-A0A0B4N0Q5-F1
#
_entry.id   AF-A0A0B4N0Q5-F1
#
_cell.length_a   1.000
_cell.length_b   1.000
_cell.length_c   1.000
_cell.angle_alpha   90.00
_cell.angle_beta   90.00
_cell.angle_gamma   90.00
#
_symmetry.space_group_name_H-M   'P 1'
#
loop_
_entity.id
_entity.type
_entity.pdbx_description
1 polymer ?
#
loop_
_entity_poly.entity_id
_entity_poly.type
_entity_poly.pdbx_seq_one_letter_code
_entity_poly.pdbx_strand_id
1 'polypeptide(L)'
;MRNKQEWFNEKMATVSPDIISEVQLSADIIARIDAILKRKNMTQKDLARKTGRSEAAISRWTTGFPNLTIKSIAEISTALGEPLVRVTD
;
A
#
# COMPACT_ATOMS: atom_id res chain seq x y z
N MET A 1 -33.52 -14.98 3.76
CA MET A 1 -32.52 -14.14 3.05
C MET A 1 -31.15 -14.51 3.58
N ARG A 2 -30.15 -14.74 2.73
CA ARG A 2 -28.79 -15.09 3.18
C ARG A 2 -28.15 -13.90 3.90
N ASN A 3 -27.48 -14.14 5.03
CA ASN A 3 -26.78 -13.11 5.79
C ASN A 3 -25.54 -12.63 4.99
N LYS A 4 -25.32 -11.31 4.93
CA LYS A 4 -24.15 -10.71 4.24
C LYS A 4 -22.82 -11.21 4.81
N GLN A 5 -22.75 -11.42 6.13
CA GLN A 5 -21.54 -11.89 6.80
C GLN A 5 -21.20 -13.33 6.41
N GLU A 6 -22.20 -14.20 6.36
CA GLU A 6 -22.04 -15.60 5.97
C GLU A 6 -21.56 -15.71 4.52
N TRP A 7 -22.16 -14.92 3.61
CA TRP A 7 -21.72 -14.86 2.21
C TRP A 7 -20.27 -14.38 2.09
N PHE A 8 -19.88 -13.36 2.85
CA PHE A 8 -18.51 -12.85 2.83
C PHE A 8 -17.52 -13.92 3.31
N ASN A 9 -17.80 -14.57 4.45
CA ASN A 9 -16.95 -15.61 5.00
C ASN A 9 -16.81 -16.82 4.05
N GLU A 10 -17.91 -17.24 3.42
CA GLU A 10 -17.94 -18.30 2.41
C GLU A 10 -17.01 -17.95 1.23
N LYS A 11 -17.05 -16.71 0.75
CA LYS A 11 -16.17 -16.27 -0.34
C LYS A 11 -14.71 -16.16 0.09
N MET A 12 -14.44 -15.62 1.28
CA MET A 12 -13.08 -15.55 1.81
C MET A 12 -12.44 -16.92 1.99
N ALA A 13 -13.21 -17.95 2.36
CA ALA A 13 -12.71 -19.32 2.48
C ALA A 13 -12.21 -19.93 1.15
N THR A 14 -12.61 -19.34 0.00
CA THR A 14 -12.15 -19.77 -1.33
C THR A 14 -10.93 -19.01 -1.84
N VAL A 15 -10.52 -17.94 -1.15
CA VAL A 15 -9.35 -17.14 -1.52
C VAL A 15 -8.08 -17.86 -1.08
N SER A 16 -7.10 -17.95 -1.98
CA SER A 16 -5.86 -18.64 -1.67
C SER A 16 -5.01 -17.85 -0.64
N PRO A 17 -4.25 -18.54 0.23
CA PRO A 17 -3.47 -17.88 1.29
C PRO A 17 -2.45 -16.85 0.81
N ASP A 18 -1.90 -17.05 -0.39
CA ASP A 18 -0.95 -16.14 -1.04
C ASP A 18 -1.61 -14.80 -1.41
N ILE A 19 -2.84 -14.81 -1.93
CA ILE A 19 -3.59 -13.58 -2.23
C ILE A 19 -3.89 -12.80 -0.96
N ILE A 20 -4.31 -13.49 0.11
CA ILE A 20 -4.57 -12.84 1.41
C ILE A 20 -3.28 -12.19 1.93
N SER A 21 -2.16 -12.90 1.83
CA SER A 21 -0.85 -12.42 2.28
C SER A 21 -0.37 -11.22 1.45
N GLU A 22 -0.56 -11.24 0.13
CA GLU A 22 -0.25 -10.13 -0.78
C GLU A 22 -1.05 -8.88 -0.42
N VAL A 23 -2.37 -9.03 -0.26
CA VAL A 23 -3.27 -7.96 0.14
C VAL A 23 -2.85 -7.33 1.47
N GLN A 24 -2.56 -8.17 2.47
CA GLN A 24 -2.16 -7.72 3.79
C GLN A 24 -0.84 -6.94 3.73
N LEU A 25 0.16 -7.48 3.02
CA LEU A 25 1.45 -6.80 2.84
C LEU A 25 1.29 -5.45 2.13
N SER A 26 0.46 -5.39 1.08
CA SER A 26 0.18 -4.15 0.38
C SER A 26 -0.47 -3.11 1.30
N ALA A 27 -1.45 -3.52 2.11
CA ALA A 27 -2.11 -2.66 3.09
C ALA A 27 -1.12 -2.11 4.14
N ASP A 28 -0.23 -2.96 4.65
CA ASP A 28 0.78 -2.56 5.65
C ASP A 28 1.78 -1.54 5.07
N ILE A 29 2.20 -1.71 3.82
CA ILE A 29 3.07 -0.74 3.13
C ILE A 29 2.36 0.60 2.93
N ILE A 30 1.08 0.61 2.54
CA ILE A 30 0.29 1.84 2.38
C ILE A 30 0.15 2.55 3.73
N ALA A 31 -0.20 1.82 4.79
CA ALA A 31 -0.30 2.37 6.13
C ALA A 31 1.03 2.99 6.59
N ARG A 32 2.15 2.35 6.25
CA ARG A 32 3.49 2.89 6.51
C ARG A 32 3.74 4.19 5.74
N ILE A 33 3.37 4.27 4.46
CA ILE A 33 3.48 5.50 3.67
C ILE A 33 2.67 6.63 4.34
N ASP A 34 1.41 6.38 4.69
CA ASP A 34 0.54 7.37 5.33
C ASP A 34 1.10 7.87 6.66
N ALA A 35 1.61 6.96 7.51
CA ALA A 35 2.25 7.31 8.77
C ALA A 35 3.50 8.19 8.58
N ILE A 36 4.31 7.92 7.55
CA ILE A 36 5.47 8.76 7.23
C ILE A 36 5.04 10.14 6.75
N LEU A 37 4.07 10.21 5.84
CA LEU A 37 3.56 11.47 5.30
C LEU A 37 3.01 12.37 6.41
N LYS A 38 2.17 11.81 7.29
CA LYS A 38 1.64 12.52 8.47
C LYS A 38 2.76 13.04 9.37
N ARG A 39 3.74 12.20 9.73
CA ARG A 39 4.87 12.60 10.58
C ARG A 39 5.73 13.69 9.95
N LYS A 40 5.87 13.71 8.63
CA LYS A 40 6.65 14.72 7.88
C LYS A 40 5.83 15.94 7.48
N ASN A 41 4.54 16.01 7.85
CA ASN A 41 3.60 17.03 7.38
C ASN A 41 3.60 17.18 5.84
N MET A 42 3.65 16.04 5.14
CA MET A 42 3.67 15.97 3.68
C MET A 42 2.33 15.46 3.15
N THR A 43 1.90 16.00 2.02
CA THR A 43 0.75 15.50 1.28
C THR A 43 1.17 14.48 0.22
N GLN A 44 0.21 13.74 -0.36
CA GLN A 44 0.46 12.89 -1.54
C GLN A 44 0.98 13.71 -2.74
N LYS A 45 0.56 14.98 -2.86
CA LYS A 45 1.05 15.92 -3.87
C LYS A 45 2.54 16.26 -3.67
N ASP A 46 2.98 16.41 -2.43
CA ASP A 46 4.39 16.64 -2.13
C ASP A 46 5.22 15.40 -2.43
N LEU A 47 4.69 14.22 -2.15
CA LEU A 47 5.31 12.95 -2.53
C LEU A 47 5.43 12.80 -4.06
N ALA A 48 4.38 13.17 -4.81
CA ALA A 48 4.40 13.17 -6.28
C ALA A 48 5.52 14.07 -6.81
N ARG A 49 5.64 15.29 -6.27
CA ARG A 49 6.71 16.23 -6.62
C ARG A 49 8.10 15.69 -6.31
N LYS A 50 8.31 15.08 -5.14
CA LYS A 50 9.59 14.51 -4.71
C LYS A 50 10.00 13.28 -5.53
N THR A 51 9.04 12.46 -5.95
CA THR A 51 9.30 11.27 -6.78
C THR A 51 9.39 11.60 -8.27
N GLY A 52 9.02 12.81 -8.70
CA GLY A 52 8.87 13.15 -10.12
C GLY A 52 7.72 12.40 -10.82
N ARG A 53 6.77 11.88 -10.05
CA ARG A 53 5.61 11.12 -10.55
C ARG A 53 4.36 12.00 -10.57
N SER A 54 3.35 11.57 -11.33
CA SER A 54 2.06 12.26 -11.31
C SER A 54 1.30 11.97 -10.01
N GLU A 55 0.46 12.91 -9.57
CA GLU A 55 -0.43 12.72 -8.42
C GLU A 55 -1.33 11.48 -8.59
N ALA A 56 -1.76 11.20 -9.83
CA ALA A 56 -2.52 9.99 -10.15
C ALA A 56 -1.71 8.70 -9.96
N ALA A 57 -0.40 8.71 -10.24
CA ALA A 57 0.46 7.56 -9.96
C ALA A 57 0.63 7.34 -8.46
N ILE A 58 0.84 8.42 -7.68
CA ILE A 58 0.93 8.32 -6.22
C ILE A 58 -0.39 7.84 -5.62
N SER A 59 -1.53 8.43 -6.02
CA SER A 59 -2.84 8.02 -5.55
C SER A 59 -3.11 6.54 -5.82
N ARG A 60 -2.75 6.04 -7.01
CA ARG A 60 -2.82 4.61 -7.34
C ARG A 60 -1.92 3.72 -6.50
N TRP A 61 -0.83 4.25 -5.92
CA TRP A 61 0.09 3.50 -5.06
C TRP A 61 -0.27 3.56 -3.59
N THR A 62 -1.01 4.60 -3.17
CA THR A 62 -1.33 4.86 -1.76
C THR A 62 -2.80 4.65 -1.43
N THR A 63 -3.59 4.13 -2.37
CA THR A 63 -5.04 3.93 -2.20
C THR A 63 -5.47 2.60 -2.80
N GLY A 64 -6.36 1.87 -2.11
CA GLY A 64 -6.96 0.62 -2.60
C GLY A 64 -6.00 -0.57 -2.56
N PHE A 65 -5.98 -1.34 -3.65
CA PHE A 65 -5.11 -2.51 -3.87
C PHE A 65 -4.07 -2.19 -4.95
N PRO A 66 -3.00 -1.46 -4.61
CA PRO A 66 -1.97 -1.11 -5.56
C PRO A 66 -1.10 -2.33 -5.86
N ASN A 67 -0.82 -2.57 -7.14
CA ASN A 67 0.33 -3.41 -7.53
C ASN A 67 1.62 -2.62 -7.31
N LEU A 68 2.03 -2.50 -6.03
CA LEU A 68 3.32 -1.96 -5.65
C LEU A 68 4.41 -2.94 -6.10
N THR A 69 5.26 -2.47 -6.99
CA THR A 69 6.47 -3.18 -7.39
C THR A 69 7.61 -2.84 -6.43
N ILE A 70 8.64 -3.69 -6.39
CA ILE A 70 9.89 -3.39 -5.68
C ILE A 70 10.45 -2.03 -6.12
N LYS A 71 10.36 -1.72 -7.42
CA LYS A 71 10.77 -0.43 -7.98
C LYS A 71 9.99 0.74 -7.37
N SER A 72 8.66 0.68 -7.34
CA SER A 72 7.86 1.75 -6.74
C SER A 72 8.11 1.90 -5.24
N ILE A 73 8.31 0.79 -4.52
CA ILE A 73 8.66 0.81 -3.09
C ILE A 73 10.00 1.52 -2.87
N ALA A 74 11.01 1.22 -3.69
CA ALA A 74 12.32 1.85 -3.64
C ALA A 74 12.27 3.35 -3.98
N GLU A 75 11.51 3.73 -5.02
CA GLU A 75 11.29 5.13 -5.41
C GLU A 75 10.65 5.94 -4.27
N ILE A 76 9.58 5.41 -3.67
CA ILE A 76 8.89 6.08 -2.56
C ILE A 76 9.79 6.14 -1.32
N SER A 77 10.48 5.04 -0.97
CA SER A 77 11.41 5.01 0.17
C SER A 77 12.50 6.07 0.03
N THR A 78 13.07 6.21 -1.17
CA THR A 78 14.09 7.22 -1.48
C THR A 78 13.53 8.64 -1.36
N ALA A 79 12.34 8.90 -1.91
CA ALA A 79 11.71 10.21 -1.86
C ALA A 79 11.34 10.65 -0.42
N LEU A 80 10.93 9.70 0.41
CA LEU A 80 10.63 9.90 1.83
C LEU A 80 11.90 9.96 2.70
N GLY A 81 13.02 9.43 2.21
CA GLY A 81 14.29 9.38 2.93
C GLY A 81 14.31 8.35 4.06
N GLU A 82 13.47 7.32 3.99
CA GLU A 82 13.43 6.22 4.95
C GLU A 82 12.81 4.96 4.32
N PRO A 83 13.20 3.76 4.76
CA PRO A 83 12.71 2.52 4.16
C PRO A 83 11.23 2.25 4.49
N LEU A 84 10.47 1.84 3.47
CA LEU A 84 9.11 1.30 3.63
C LEU A 84 9.10 -0.17 4.04
N VAL A 85 10.04 -0.98 3.52
CA VAL A 85 10.15 -2.43 3.74
C VAL A 85 11.60 -2.76 4.11
N ARG A 86 11.81 -3.78 4.94
CA ARG A 86 13.12 -4.35 5.25
C ARG A 86 13.06 -5.87 5.14
N VAL A 87 14.15 -6.48 4.69
CA VAL A 87 14.33 -7.94 4.77
C VAL A 87 14.71 -8.27 6.22
N THR A 88 14.03 -9.25 6.80
CA THR A 88 14.32 -9.76 8.14
C THR A 88 15.10 -11.06 8.02
N ASP A 89 15.96 -11.33 9.01
CA ASP A 89 16.69 -12.60 9.15
C ASP A 89 15.79 -13.75 9.63
#